data_AF-A0A848XME9-F1
#
_entry.id   AF-A0A848XME9-F1
#
_cell.length_a   1.000
_cell.length_b   1.000
_cell.length_c   1.000
_cell.angle_alpha   90.00
_cell.angle_beta   90.00
_cell.angle_gamma   90.00
#
_symmetry.space_group_name_H-M   'P 1'
#
loop_
_entity.id
_entity.type
_entity.pdbx_description
1 polymer ?
#
loop_
_entity_poly.entity_id
_entity_poly.type
_entity_poly.pdbx_seq_one_letter_code
_entity_poly.pdbx_strand_id
1 'polypeptide(L)'
;EYRRAVEKLFARGLADRLPGFEPVRVSSPLLFGGEKAYRWRATQSFDAHVLLVPSPQGHQSFTVEIAWSDRGRFPEGGMRPSVMLAPGDPWPTDVNEGIVRLGGLAGTSDAWWHLPDPAVENPGDLDALVESTKLISPTVAEAYAEEPVSQALASLERHGVPFVEAVVMAHGGVESSPRHRGEEVP
;
A
#
# COMPACT_ATOMS: atom_id res chain seq x y z
N GLU A 1 -16.50 10.53 2.71
CA GLU A 1 -16.84 9.21 2.14
C GLU A 1 -15.70 8.50 1.42
N TYR A 2 -15.04 9.08 0.41
CA TYR A 2 -13.96 8.41 -0.35
C TYR A 2 -12.92 7.67 0.48
N ARG A 3 -12.32 8.35 1.46
CA ARG A 3 -11.33 7.72 2.33
C ARG A 3 -11.85 6.46 3.03
N ARG A 4 -13.10 6.48 3.52
CA ARG A 4 -13.72 5.32 4.16
C ARG A 4 -13.95 4.19 3.16
N ALA A 5 -14.37 4.53 1.94
CA ALA A 5 -14.54 3.56 0.85
C ALA A 5 -13.21 2.88 0.49
N VAL A 6 -12.15 3.66 0.26
CA VAL A 6 -10.80 3.14 -0.02
C VAL A 6 -10.30 2.27 1.13
N GLU A 7 -10.38 2.73 2.38
CA GLU A 7 -9.96 1.96 3.55
C GLU A 7 -10.71 0.63 3.66
N LYS A 8 -12.04 0.64 3.46
CA LYS A 8 -12.91 -0.56 3.51
C LYS A 8 -12.57 -1.55 2.40
N LEU A 9 -12.51 -1.09 1.16
CA LEU A 9 -12.26 -1.94 -0.01
C LEU A 9 -10.85 -2.50 0.01
N PHE A 10 -9.86 -1.68 0.37
CA PHE A 10 -8.46 -2.11 0.46
C PHE A 10 -8.28 -3.14 1.58
N ALA A 11 -8.85 -2.91 2.77
CA ALA A 11 -8.78 -3.87 3.87
C ALA A 11 -9.40 -5.23 3.49
N ARG A 12 -10.60 -5.21 2.86
CA ARG A 12 -11.28 -6.43 2.40
C ARG A 12 -10.45 -7.14 1.34
N GLY A 13 -10.07 -6.44 0.27
CA GLY A 13 -9.32 -7.04 -0.82
C GLY A 13 -7.95 -7.54 -0.39
N LEU A 14 -7.27 -6.86 0.55
CA LEU A 14 -6.00 -7.34 1.10
C LEU A 14 -6.19 -8.63 1.91
N ALA A 15 -7.22 -8.70 2.76
CA ALA A 15 -7.51 -9.91 3.53
C ALA A 15 -7.85 -11.11 2.63
N ASP A 16 -8.62 -10.88 1.56
CA ASP A 16 -9.04 -11.92 0.62
C ASP A 16 -7.87 -12.43 -0.23
N ARG A 17 -7.00 -11.51 -0.69
CA ARG A 17 -5.95 -11.80 -1.68
C ARG A 17 -4.60 -12.14 -1.05
N LEU A 18 -4.29 -11.51 0.08
CA LEU A 18 -3.00 -11.55 0.74
C LEU A 18 -3.18 -11.77 2.26
N PRO A 19 -3.74 -12.92 2.68
CA PRO A 19 -4.17 -13.18 4.07
C PRO A 19 -3.02 -13.17 5.10
N GLY A 20 -1.76 -13.19 4.65
CA GLY A 20 -0.60 -13.03 5.53
C GLY A 20 -0.43 -11.60 6.07
N PHE A 21 -1.12 -10.60 5.52
CA PHE A 21 -1.10 -9.22 5.99
C PHE A 21 -2.29 -8.94 6.92
N GLU A 22 -1.98 -8.71 8.19
CA GLU A 22 -2.98 -8.44 9.22
C GLU A 22 -3.01 -6.94 9.58
N PRO A 23 -4.19 -6.33 9.83
CA PRO A 23 -4.26 -4.94 10.24
C PRO A 23 -3.60 -4.74 11.61
N VAL A 24 -2.72 -3.74 11.71
CA VAL A 24 -1.99 -3.44 12.95
C VAL A 24 -2.07 -1.97 13.32
N ARG A 25 -1.97 -1.69 14.62
CA ARG A 25 -1.72 -0.34 15.12
C ARG A 25 -0.22 -0.18 15.32
N VAL A 26 0.38 0.69 14.51
CA VAL A 26 1.80 1.03 14.60
C VAL A 26 1.92 2.39 15.30
N SER A 27 2.78 2.46 16.30
CA SER A 27 3.21 3.72 16.91
C SER A 27 4.60 4.06 16.39
N SER A 28 4.68 4.89 15.35
CA SER A 28 5.94 5.36 14.79
C SER A 28 5.82 6.82 14.39
N PRO A 29 6.86 7.64 14.58
CA PRO A 29 6.89 9.02 14.08
C PRO A 29 6.83 9.09 12.54
N LEU A 30 7.09 7.98 11.85
CA LEU A 30 7.03 7.90 10.38
C LEU A 30 5.64 7.52 9.84
N LEU A 31 4.69 7.19 10.73
CA LEU A 31 3.31 6.89 10.36
C LEU A 31 2.44 8.14 10.56
N PHE A 32 1.85 8.63 9.47
CA PHE A 32 1.06 9.86 9.49
C PHE A 32 -0.38 9.63 9.89
N GLY A 33 -1.03 10.70 10.36
CA GLY A 33 -2.43 10.69 10.76
C GLY A 33 -3.33 10.22 9.62
N GLY A 34 -3.95 9.06 9.80
CA GLY A 34 -4.96 8.52 8.90
C GLY A 34 -4.50 7.45 7.92
N GLU A 35 -3.22 7.09 7.96
CA GLU A 35 -2.71 5.91 7.28
C GLU A 35 -3.23 4.63 7.95
N LYS A 36 -3.26 3.54 7.17
CA LYS A 36 -3.50 2.18 7.68
C LYS A 36 -2.28 1.33 7.43
N ALA A 37 -1.88 0.56 8.43
CA ALA A 37 -0.78 -0.37 8.34
C ALA A 37 -1.29 -1.81 8.45
N TYR A 38 -0.78 -2.67 7.58
CA TYR A 38 -1.03 -4.10 7.59
C TYR A 38 0.32 -4.80 7.67
N ARG A 39 0.51 -5.67 8.66
CA ARG A 39 1.78 -6.33 8.91
C ARG A 39 1.74 -7.75 8.39
N TRP A 40 2.79 -8.14 7.70
CA TRP A 40 3.15 -9.52 7.47
C TRP A 40 4.44 -9.84 8.23
N ARG A 41 4.36 -10.82 9.13
CA ARG A 41 5.53 -11.34 9.84
C ARG A 41 6.14 -12.47 9.03
N ALA A 42 7.29 -12.22 8.40
CA ALA A 42 7.98 -13.20 7.57
C ALA A 42 8.86 -14.13 8.42
N THR A 43 9.48 -13.61 9.49
CA THR A 43 10.20 -14.40 10.50
C THR A 43 10.00 -13.78 11.89
N GLN A 44 10.59 -14.34 12.95
CA GLN A 44 10.55 -13.73 14.28
C GLN A 44 11.19 -12.33 14.33
N SER A 45 12.19 -12.08 13.49
CA SER A 45 12.91 -10.81 13.42
C SER A 45 12.53 -9.98 12.21
N PHE A 46 11.85 -10.52 11.19
CA PHE A 46 11.54 -9.79 9.98
C PHE A 46 10.04 -9.49 9.86
N ASP A 47 9.71 -8.21 9.99
CA ASP A 47 8.35 -7.70 9.77
C ASP A 47 8.33 -6.85 8.49
N ALA A 48 7.38 -7.14 7.60
CA ALA A 48 6.99 -6.29 6.49
C ALA A 48 5.65 -5.62 6.78
N HIS A 49 5.46 -4.42 6.28
CA HIS A 49 4.23 -3.66 6.42
C HIS A 49 3.80 -3.10 5.08
N VAL A 50 2.51 -3.20 4.77
CA VAL A 50 1.85 -2.49 3.69
C VAL A 50 1.12 -1.30 4.32
N LEU A 51 1.38 -0.12 3.77
CA LEU A 51 0.78 1.13 4.21
C LEU A 51 -0.19 1.62 3.14
N LEU A 52 -1.44 1.86 3.53
CA LEU A 52 -2.38 2.63 2.73
C LEU A 52 -2.27 4.10 3.15
N VAL A 53 -1.90 4.95 2.21
CA VAL A 53 -1.53 6.35 2.45
C VAL A 53 -2.49 7.26 1.69
N PRO A 54 -3.48 7.88 2.35
CA PRO A 54 -4.33 8.87 1.70
C PRO A 54 -3.54 10.16 1.41
N SER A 55 -3.94 10.90 0.38
CA SER A 55 -3.30 12.18 0.07
C SER A 55 -3.49 13.19 1.20
N PRO A 56 -2.41 13.80 1.72
CA PRO A 56 -2.51 14.80 2.78
C PRO A 56 -3.09 16.13 2.28
N GLN A 57 -3.06 16.36 0.96
CA GLN A 57 -3.56 17.59 0.33
C GLN A 57 -5.09 17.57 0.16
N GLY A 58 -5.76 16.50 0.62
CA GLY A 58 -7.21 16.36 0.49
C GLY A 58 -7.68 16.02 -0.92
N HIS A 59 -6.75 15.79 -1.86
CA HIS A 59 -7.07 15.21 -3.15
C HIS A 59 -7.70 13.84 -2.96
N GLN A 60 -8.62 13.50 -3.84
CA GLN A 60 -9.24 12.18 -3.89
C GLN A 60 -8.23 11.19 -4.49
N SER A 61 -7.14 10.92 -3.78
CA SER A 61 -6.09 10.01 -4.21
C SER A 61 -5.42 9.33 -3.01
N PHE A 62 -4.80 8.19 -3.28
CA PHE A 62 -4.04 7.43 -2.30
C PHE A 62 -2.81 6.79 -2.94
N THR A 63 -1.86 6.40 -2.11
CA THR A 63 -0.74 5.54 -2.50
C THR A 63 -0.60 4.36 -1.55
N VAL A 64 0.23 3.41 -1.96
CA VAL A 64 0.58 2.22 -1.21
C VAL A 64 2.08 2.19 -1.07
N GLU A 65 2.54 2.02 0.16
CA GLU A 65 3.95 1.92 0.48
C GLU A 65 4.24 0.60 1.17
N ILE A 66 5.46 0.10 0.98
CA ILE A 66 5.95 -1.13 1.58
C ILE A 66 7.11 -0.74 2.49
N ALA A 67 6.97 -1.11 3.75
CA ALA A 67 7.98 -0.91 4.77
C ALA A 67 8.49 -2.26 5.25
N TRP A 68 9.77 -2.38 5.58
CA TRP A 68 10.35 -3.62 6.12
C TRP A 68 11.39 -3.31 7.19
N SER A 69 11.56 -4.23 8.14
CA SER A 69 12.62 -4.17 9.14
C SER A 69 13.01 -5.58 9.59
N ASP A 70 14.30 -5.83 9.70
CA ASP A 70 14.89 -7.04 10.28
C ASP A 70 14.95 -7.03 11.83
N ARG A 71 14.30 -6.05 12.47
CA ARG A 71 14.25 -5.89 13.94
C ARG A 71 12.90 -6.25 14.57
N GLY A 72 11.98 -6.82 13.82
CA GLY A 72 10.66 -7.26 14.32
C GLY A 72 9.78 -6.09 14.75
N ARG A 73 9.98 -4.91 14.14
CA ARG A 73 9.22 -3.69 14.41
C ARG A 73 9.00 -2.90 13.12
N PHE A 74 8.16 -1.85 13.20
CA PHE A 74 8.07 -0.90 12.10
C PHE A 74 9.41 -0.14 11.94
N PRO A 75 9.80 0.29 10.72
CA PRO A 75 11.03 1.07 10.54
C PRO A 75 11.04 2.35 11.36
N GLU A 76 12.20 2.69 11.90
CA GLU A 76 12.40 3.92 12.69
C GLU A 76 13.46 4.84 12.06
N GLY A 77 14.33 4.33 11.18
CA GLY A 77 15.35 5.10 10.49
C GLY A 77 14.88 5.70 9.16
N GLY A 78 15.29 6.95 8.91
CA GLY A 78 15.26 7.59 7.59
C GLY A 78 14.12 8.57 7.33
N MET A 79 14.21 9.27 6.18
CA MET A 79 13.09 10.03 5.60
C MET A 79 12.19 9.08 4.81
N ARG A 80 10.93 9.47 4.56
CA ARG A 80 9.94 8.64 3.86
C ARG A 80 9.55 9.24 2.49
N PRO A 81 9.57 8.47 1.38
CA PRO A 81 10.13 7.12 1.26
C PRO A 81 11.65 7.14 1.46
N SER A 82 12.21 6.08 2.05
CA SER A 82 13.64 6.02 2.37
C SER A 82 14.47 5.41 1.24
N VAL A 83 13.82 4.69 0.34
CA VAL A 83 14.47 4.06 -0.82
C VAL A 83 13.69 4.40 -2.08
N MET A 84 14.40 4.89 -3.09
CA MET A 84 13.88 5.04 -4.45
C MET A 84 14.40 3.87 -5.28
N LEU A 85 13.50 2.98 -5.69
CA LEU A 85 13.80 1.85 -6.57
C LEU A 85 12.96 1.97 -7.82
N ALA A 86 13.60 1.77 -8.97
CA ALA A 86 12.95 1.54 -10.25
C ALA A 86 12.78 0.02 -10.49
N PRO A 87 11.90 -0.38 -11.43
CA PRO A 87 11.77 -1.78 -11.80
C PRO A 87 13.10 -2.35 -12.28
N GLY A 88 13.48 -3.49 -11.71
CA GLY A 88 14.71 -4.19 -12.08
C GLY A 88 15.97 -3.67 -11.39
N ASP A 89 15.88 -2.61 -10.57
CA ASP A 89 17.00 -2.22 -9.72
C ASP A 89 17.36 -3.38 -8.77
N PRO A 90 18.66 -3.69 -8.61
CA PRO A 90 19.07 -4.70 -7.66
C PRO A 90 18.70 -4.27 -6.24
N TRP A 91 18.24 -5.24 -5.45
CA TRP A 91 17.93 -5.04 -4.05
C TRP A 91 19.17 -4.51 -3.29
N PRO A 92 19.06 -3.45 -2.47
CA PRO A 92 20.14 -3.06 -1.60
C PRO A 92 20.22 -4.04 -0.42
N THR A 93 21.15 -5.00 -0.54
CA THR A 93 21.40 -6.06 0.47
C THR A 93 21.82 -5.51 1.84
N ASP A 94 22.31 -4.28 1.88
CA ASP A 94 22.85 -3.67 3.09
C ASP A 94 21.80 -2.82 3.84
N VAL A 95 20.52 -2.87 3.42
CA VAL A 95 19.43 -2.05 3.98
C VAL A 95 18.49 -2.90 4.83
N ASN A 96 18.80 -2.94 6.12
CA ASN A 96 18.08 -3.70 7.14
C ASN A 96 16.64 -3.21 7.41
N GLU A 97 16.36 -1.94 7.15
CA GLU A 97 15.00 -1.39 7.22
C GLU A 97 14.80 -0.27 6.20
N GLY A 98 13.57 -0.10 5.72
CA GLY A 98 13.25 0.97 4.80
C GLY A 98 11.79 1.02 4.40
N ILE A 99 11.45 2.02 3.58
CA ILE A 99 10.12 2.29 3.05
C ILE A 99 10.25 2.66 1.57
N VAL A 100 9.53 1.95 0.72
CA VAL A 100 9.46 2.20 -0.73
C VAL A 100 8.01 2.36 -1.16
N ARG A 101 7.77 3.16 -2.19
CA ARG A 101 6.44 3.31 -2.78
C ARG A 101 6.19 2.25 -3.84
N LEU A 102 5.01 1.62 -3.78
CA LEU A 102 4.64 0.54 -4.69
C LEU A 102 4.66 0.99 -6.16
N GLY A 103 4.24 2.22 -6.45
CA GLY A 103 4.30 2.76 -7.82
C GLY A 103 5.71 2.78 -8.41
N GLY A 104 6.74 3.06 -7.59
CA GLY A 104 8.14 2.99 -8.02
C GLY A 104 8.57 1.57 -8.41
N LEU A 105 8.18 0.58 -7.61
CA LEU A 105 8.44 -0.84 -7.90
C LEU A 105 7.70 -1.33 -9.15
N ALA A 106 6.50 -0.80 -9.40
CA ALA A 106 5.69 -1.13 -10.57
C ALA A 106 6.14 -0.38 -11.84
N GLY A 107 7.06 0.57 -11.73
CA GLY A 107 7.56 1.36 -12.87
C GLY A 107 6.59 2.42 -13.35
N THR A 108 5.59 2.75 -12.54
CA THR A 108 4.63 3.79 -12.88
C THR A 108 5.23 5.14 -12.52
N SER A 109 5.21 6.06 -13.49
CA SER A 109 5.67 7.44 -13.27
C SER A 109 4.80 8.18 -12.27
N ASP A 110 3.51 7.81 -12.21
CA ASP A 110 2.61 8.22 -11.14
C ASP A 110 2.55 7.14 -10.07
N ALA A 111 2.86 7.55 -8.85
CA ALA A 111 2.88 6.66 -7.71
C ALA A 111 1.60 6.78 -6.87
N TRP A 112 0.61 7.54 -7.34
CA TRP A 112 -0.70 7.72 -6.73
C TRP A 112 -1.80 7.13 -7.61
N TRP A 113 -2.78 6.52 -6.95
CA TRP A 113 -4.05 6.16 -7.55
C TRP A 113 -5.04 7.28 -7.29
N HIS A 114 -5.54 7.87 -8.36
CA HIS A 114 -6.55 8.93 -8.30
C HIS A 114 -7.93 8.31 -8.42
N LEU A 115 -8.84 8.79 -7.57
CA LEU A 115 -10.26 8.53 -7.71
C LEU A 115 -10.85 9.55 -8.71
N PRO A 116 -11.95 9.20 -9.40
CA PRO A 116 -12.66 10.13 -10.26
C PRO A 116 -13.01 11.43 -9.51
N ASP A 117 -12.47 12.54 -10.01
CA ASP A 117 -12.73 13.89 -9.52
C ASP A 117 -13.03 14.79 -10.73
N PRO A 118 -14.28 15.24 -10.91
CA PRO A 118 -14.67 16.07 -12.05
C PRO A 118 -13.79 17.31 -12.24
N ALA A 119 -13.30 17.91 -11.15
CA ALA A 119 -12.47 19.11 -11.20
C ALA A 119 -11.04 18.82 -11.68
N VAL A 120 -10.54 17.61 -11.46
CA VAL A 120 -9.24 17.15 -11.98
C VAL A 120 -9.36 16.77 -13.46
N GLU A 121 -10.48 16.14 -13.84
CA GLU A 121 -10.76 15.72 -15.21
C GLU A 121 -11.03 16.91 -16.15
N ASN A 122 -11.64 17.99 -15.63
CA ASN A 122 -12.01 19.17 -16.41
C ASN A 122 -11.40 20.44 -15.79
N PRO A 123 -10.06 20.61 -15.89
CA PRO A 123 -9.39 21.74 -15.28
C PRO A 123 -9.87 23.07 -15.89
N GLY A 124 -10.29 23.99 -15.03
CA GLY A 124 -10.77 25.32 -15.43
C GLY A 124 -12.27 25.41 -15.68
N ASP A 125 -13.01 24.31 -15.59
CA ASP A 125 -14.47 24.31 -15.61
C ASP A 125 -15.03 24.60 -14.21
N LEU A 126 -15.75 25.72 -14.08
CA LEU A 126 -16.35 26.15 -12.82
C LEU A 126 -17.46 25.19 -12.37
N ASP A 127 -18.22 24.62 -13.29
CA ASP A 127 -19.30 23.69 -12.94
C ASP A 127 -18.71 22.37 -12.42
N ALA A 128 -17.59 21.91 -13.00
CA ALA A 128 -16.86 20.75 -12.50
C ALA A 128 -16.26 20.98 -11.11
N LEU A 129 -15.77 22.19 -10.83
CA LEU A 129 -15.31 22.58 -9.50
C LEU A 129 -16.46 22.61 -8.49
N VAL A 130 -17.64 23.13 -8.87
CA VAL A 130 -18.82 23.09 -8.00
C VAL A 130 -19.24 21.64 -7.74
N GLU A 131 -19.22 20.78 -8.76
CA GLU A 131 -19.56 19.37 -8.63
C GLU A 131 -18.62 18.63 -7.67
N SER A 132 -17.31 18.89 -7.72
CA SER A 132 -16.33 18.24 -6.84
C SER A 132 -16.48 18.62 -5.36
N THR A 133 -17.17 19.73 -5.06
CA THR A 133 -17.52 20.10 -3.67
C THR A 133 -18.76 19.38 -3.14
N LYS A 134 -19.56 18.74 -3.99
CA LYS A 134 -20.79 18.07 -3.55
C LYS A 134 -20.47 16.83 -2.73
N LEU A 135 -21.18 16.68 -1.62
CA LEU A 135 -21.10 15.47 -0.81
C LEU A 135 -21.64 14.29 -1.60
N ILE A 136 -20.77 13.33 -1.91
CA ILE A 136 -21.17 12.07 -2.52
C ILE A 136 -21.68 11.09 -1.46
N SER A 137 -22.57 10.18 -1.88
CA SER A 137 -23.05 9.11 -1.02
C SER A 137 -21.96 8.03 -0.78
N PRO A 138 -22.04 7.25 0.30
CA PRO A 138 -21.11 6.14 0.55
C PRO A 138 -21.07 5.13 -0.62
N THR A 139 -22.22 4.82 -1.21
CA THR A 139 -22.32 3.88 -2.34
C THR A 139 -21.57 4.38 -3.57
N VAL A 140 -21.70 5.67 -3.91
CA VAL A 140 -20.95 6.28 -5.03
C VAL A 140 -19.45 6.29 -4.73
N ALA A 141 -19.07 6.58 -3.49
CA ALA A 141 -17.67 6.56 -3.07
C ALA A 141 -17.03 5.18 -3.23
N GLU A 142 -17.78 4.12 -2.88
CA GLU A 142 -17.34 2.73 -3.06
C GLU A 142 -17.19 2.38 -4.55
N ALA A 143 -18.16 2.73 -5.40
CA ALA A 143 -18.06 2.49 -6.84
C ALA A 143 -16.85 3.18 -7.48
N TYR A 144 -16.56 4.43 -7.08
CA TYR A 144 -15.42 5.18 -7.60
C TYR A 144 -14.08 4.65 -7.10
N ALA A 145 -14.04 4.04 -5.91
CA ALA A 145 -12.83 3.50 -5.32
C ALA A 145 -12.52 2.06 -5.77
N GLU A 146 -13.48 1.33 -6.34
CA GLU A 146 -13.36 -0.08 -6.66
C GLU A 146 -12.18 -0.38 -7.61
N GLU A 147 -12.16 0.25 -8.78
CA GLU A 147 -11.12 0.01 -9.77
C GLU A 147 -9.72 0.47 -9.29
N PRO A 148 -9.52 1.70 -8.78
CA PRO A 148 -8.22 2.11 -8.25
C PRO A 148 -7.68 1.19 -7.15
N VAL A 149 -8.54 0.74 -6.22
CA VAL A 149 -8.14 -0.18 -5.15
C VAL A 149 -7.78 -1.56 -5.71
N SER A 150 -8.57 -2.08 -6.66
CA SER A 150 -8.31 -3.36 -7.32
C SER A 150 -6.94 -3.35 -8.03
N GLN A 151 -6.64 -2.27 -8.75
CA GLN A 151 -5.36 -2.06 -9.42
C GLN A 151 -4.19 -1.98 -8.43
N ALA A 152 -4.36 -1.24 -7.32
CA ALA A 152 -3.35 -1.14 -6.28
C ALA A 152 -3.02 -2.51 -5.66
N LEU A 153 -4.04 -3.31 -5.36
CA LEU A 153 -3.88 -4.68 -4.84
C LEU A 153 -3.23 -5.62 -5.86
N ALA A 154 -3.59 -5.52 -7.14
CA ALA A 154 -2.96 -6.29 -8.21
C ALA A 154 -1.48 -5.92 -8.38
N SER A 155 -1.15 -4.62 -8.27
CA SER A 155 0.24 -4.16 -8.27
C SER A 155 1.00 -4.67 -7.05
N LEU A 156 0.36 -4.69 -5.87
CA LEU A 156 0.95 -5.20 -4.64
C LEU A 156 1.30 -6.68 -4.77
N GLU A 157 0.38 -7.51 -5.28
CA GLU A 157 0.64 -8.93 -5.55
C GLU A 157 1.78 -9.15 -6.55
N ARG A 158 1.77 -8.38 -7.65
CA ARG A 158 2.69 -8.58 -8.77
C ARG A 158 4.10 -8.09 -8.48
N HIS A 159 4.22 -6.97 -7.76
CA HIS A 159 5.49 -6.27 -7.58
C HIS A 159 5.88 -6.20 -6.10
N GLY A 160 4.94 -5.92 -5.22
CA GLY A 160 5.21 -5.72 -3.80
C GLY A 160 5.53 -6.98 -3.02
N VAL A 161 4.74 -8.04 -3.16
CA VAL A 161 4.98 -9.30 -2.44
C VAL A 161 6.29 -9.96 -2.91
N PRO A 162 6.57 -10.10 -4.22
CA PRO A 162 7.86 -10.63 -4.68
C PRO A 162 9.03 -9.79 -4.19
N PHE A 163 8.87 -8.47 -4.12
CA PHE A 163 9.86 -7.58 -3.54
C PHE A 163 10.11 -7.94 -2.06
N VAL A 164 9.07 -8.00 -1.22
CA VAL A 164 9.24 -8.36 0.20
C VAL A 164 9.87 -9.74 0.37
N GLU A 165 9.44 -10.73 -0.41
CA GLU A 165 10.03 -12.07 -0.40
C GLU A 165 11.53 -12.04 -0.73
N ALA A 166 11.93 -11.26 -1.75
CA ALA A 166 13.35 -11.09 -2.08
C ALA A 166 14.14 -10.44 -0.94
N VAL A 167 13.57 -9.45 -0.25
CA VAL A 167 14.20 -8.84 0.94
C VAL A 167 14.39 -9.88 2.04
N VAL A 168 13.33 -10.61 2.39
CA VAL A 168 13.38 -11.63 3.45
C VAL A 168 14.46 -12.68 3.15
N MET A 169 14.55 -13.13 1.90
CA MET A 169 15.55 -14.09 1.45
C MET A 169 16.98 -13.54 1.58
N ALA A 170 17.19 -12.26 1.23
CA ALA A 170 18.49 -11.61 1.35
C ALA A 170 18.98 -11.49 2.81
N HIS A 171 18.06 -11.36 3.77
CA HIS A 171 18.37 -11.28 5.19
C HIS A 171 18.32 -12.65 5.91
N GLY A 172 18.39 -13.76 5.16
CA GLY A 172 18.56 -15.11 5.72
C GLY A 172 17.31 -15.71 6.36
N GLY A 173 16.12 -15.18 6.07
CA GLY A 173 14.87 -15.66 6.63
C GLY A 173 14.19 -16.72 5.75
N VAL A 174 13.93 -17.91 6.30
CA VAL A 174 12.85 -18.78 5.80
C VAL A 174 12.10 -19.40 6.98
N GLU A 175 10.88 -18.95 7.21
CA GLU A 175 9.76 -19.86 7.52
C GLU A 175 8.68 -19.58 6.46
N SER A 176 8.52 -20.54 5.54
CA SER A 176 7.53 -20.66 4.46
C SER A 176 6.50 -19.52 4.26
N SER A 177 6.54 -18.90 3.06
CA SER A 177 5.56 -17.95 2.55
C SER A 177 4.11 -18.50 2.69
N PRO A 178 3.12 -17.69 3.11
CA PRO A 178 1.73 -18.12 3.28
C PRO A 178 0.99 -18.45 1.97
N ARG A 179 1.66 -18.43 0.81
CA ARG A 179 1.02 -18.63 -0.49
C ARG A 179 0.37 -20.01 -0.70
N HIS A 180 0.64 -21.02 0.12
CA HIS A 180 0.08 -22.37 -0.06
C HIS A 180 -0.28 -23.08 1.25
N ARG A 181 -1.26 -22.58 2.00
CA ARG A 181 -2.10 -23.45 2.85
C ARG A 181 -3.46 -23.68 2.19
N GLY A 182 -3.44 -24.07 0.92
CA GLY A 182 -4.59 -24.62 0.22
C GLY A 182 -4.64 -26.12 0.48
N GLU A 183 -5.60 -26.53 1.30
CA GLU A 183 -6.34 -27.80 1.24
C GLU A 183 -5.58 -29.06 0.77
N GLU A 184 -5.00 -29.80 1.72
CA GLU A 184 -5.11 -31.26 1.64
C GLU A 184 -6.54 -31.61 2.08
N VAL A 185 -7.43 -31.77 1.08
CA VAL A 185 -8.76 -32.36 1.27
C VAL A 185 -8.56 -33.86 1.56
N PRO A 186 -9.14 -34.41 2.63
CA PRO A 186 -9.18 -35.86 2.85
C PRO A 186 -10.11 -36.58 1.85
#